data_AF-A0A7R9US59-F1
#
_entry.id   AF-A0A7R9US59-F1
#
_cell.length_a   1.000
_cell.length_b   1.000
_cell.length_c   1.000
_cell.angle_alpha   90.00
_cell.angle_beta   90.00
_cell.angle_gamma   90.00
#
_symmetry.space_group_name_H-M   'P 1'
#
loop_
_entity.id
_entity.type
_entity.pdbx_description
1 polymer ?
#
loop_
_entity_poly.entity_id
_entity_poly.type
_entity_poly.pdbx_seq_one_letter_code
_entity_poly.pdbx_strand_id
1 'polypeptide(L)'
;GASGGGGHALVQAMRFPLAVRMPSDNDECYRQHYPLFEEALSANGLRGYAYHPRYEFGQIDTKLPHMSLVNLLVAAGAIAASTSLFLPPVIAFTLVLIVGSIDVLLVGVLILAGLRLNAITFVTLLVSLALAIDYSCHIGHAYEMADELRRRDKVREALGSVGVSILNGGLSTLLGTAFLSVSRSTIFRTFFLMVWSTIVLALLAGMTVLPALLSIAGPLIPPHVSPKRARRDGTPPTPGDDGYANDGYANDGYANDGYANGGHANSHPHARHMLHAPMADGIGRSRSMPMQLASLAA
;
A
#
# COMPACT_ATOMS: atom_id res chain seq x y z
N GLY A 1 -39.87 -51.92 -13.42
CA GLY A 1 -39.61 -52.37 -14.79
C GLY A 1 -38.13 -52.59 -14.93
N ALA A 2 -37.73 -53.83 -15.19
CA ALA A 2 -36.35 -54.20 -15.49
C ALA A 2 -35.87 -53.54 -16.78
N SER A 3 -34.64 -53.03 -16.78
CA SER A 3 -33.84 -52.88 -17.98
C SER A 3 -32.41 -53.29 -17.61
N GLY A 4 -32.04 -54.50 -18.05
CA GLY A 4 -30.70 -55.03 -17.92
C GLY A 4 -29.75 -54.33 -18.87
N GLY A 5 -28.69 -53.75 -18.32
CA GLY A 5 -27.47 -53.40 -19.04
C GLY A 5 -26.31 -54.05 -18.30
N GLY A 6 -25.64 -55.02 -18.93
CA GLY A 6 -24.44 -55.65 -18.41
C GLY A 6 -23.29 -54.64 -18.31
N GLY A 7 -23.28 -53.83 -17.26
CA GLY A 7 -22.15 -52.99 -16.89
C GLY A 7 -21.19 -53.85 -16.09
N HIS A 8 -20.09 -54.30 -16.71
CA HIS A 8 -18.95 -54.83 -15.97
C HIS A 8 -18.61 -53.84 -14.84
N ALA A 9 -18.64 -54.30 -13.59
CA ALA A 9 -18.25 -53.50 -12.44
C ALA A 9 -16.76 -53.15 -12.57
N LEU A 10 -16.47 -52.06 -13.27
CA LEU A 10 -15.11 -51.57 -13.48
C LEU A 10 -14.62 -51.03 -12.13
N VAL A 11 -13.58 -51.64 -11.57
CA VAL A 11 -12.93 -51.13 -10.36
C VAL A 11 -12.37 -49.74 -10.69
N GLN A 12 -13.00 -48.69 -10.14
CA GLN A 12 -12.61 -47.30 -10.42
C GLN A 12 -11.40 -46.85 -9.59
N ALA A 13 -11.24 -47.39 -8.38
CA ALA A 13 -10.12 -47.09 -7.50
C ALA A 13 -9.89 -48.23 -6.51
N MET A 14 -8.63 -48.40 -6.10
CA MET A 14 -8.23 -49.34 -5.05
C MET A 14 -7.27 -48.63 -4.10
N ARG A 15 -7.45 -48.80 -2.79
CA ARG A 15 -6.58 -48.22 -1.76
C ARG A 15 -5.82 -49.34 -1.09
N PHE A 16 -4.50 -49.24 -1.06
CA PHE A 16 -3.63 -50.17 -0.35
C PHE A 16 -2.98 -49.45 0.84
N PRO A 17 -3.31 -49.82 2.08
CA PRO A 17 -2.64 -49.26 3.24
C PRO A 17 -1.20 -49.80 3.29
N LEU A 18 -0.23 -48.90 3.23
CA LEU A 18 1.20 -49.23 3.36
C LEU A 18 1.72 -48.62 4.65
N ALA A 19 2.17 -49.46 5.59
CA ALA A 19 2.85 -49.00 6.78
C ALA A 19 4.33 -48.74 6.44
N VAL A 20 4.73 -47.47 6.42
CA VAL A 20 6.12 -47.07 6.19
C VAL A 20 6.72 -46.59 7.50
N ARG A 21 7.85 -47.18 7.90
CA ARG A 21 8.62 -46.70 9.04
C ARG A 21 9.55 -45.58 8.58
N MET A 22 9.22 -44.35 8.94
CA MET A 22 10.07 -43.20 8.62
C MET A 22 11.25 -43.11 9.60
N PRO A 23 12.48 -42.81 9.12
CA PRO A 23 13.67 -42.67 9.96
C PRO A 23 13.59 -41.53 10.98
N SER A 24 12.81 -40.48 10.67
CA SER A 24 12.65 -39.29 11.51
C SER A 24 11.25 -38.71 11.32
N ASP A 25 10.68 -38.16 12.40
CA ASP A 25 9.37 -37.51 12.39
C ASP A 25 9.41 -36.06 11.83
N ASN A 26 10.27 -35.82 10.84
CA ASN A 26 10.49 -34.49 10.27
C ASN A 26 9.84 -34.40 8.88
N ASP A 27 9.23 -33.26 8.57
CA ASP A 27 8.55 -32.98 7.30
C ASP A 27 9.49 -33.13 6.09
N GLU A 28 10.80 -32.91 6.28
CA GLU A 28 11.86 -33.10 5.29
C GLU A 28 11.89 -34.53 4.71
N CYS A 29 11.61 -35.55 5.53
CA CYS A 29 11.62 -36.94 5.10
C CYS A 29 10.45 -37.20 4.14
N TYR A 30 9.26 -36.71 4.49
CA TYR A 30 8.07 -36.81 3.65
C TYR A 30 8.22 -36.02 2.34
N ARG A 31 8.89 -34.87 2.40
CA ARG A 31 9.24 -34.01 1.26
C ARG A 31 10.04 -34.73 0.18
N GLN A 32 10.99 -35.56 0.58
CA GLN A 32 11.90 -36.27 -0.34
C GLN A 32 11.31 -37.59 -0.88
N HIS A 33 10.51 -38.30 -0.09
CA HIS A 33 9.99 -39.62 -0.46
C HIS A 33 8.77 -39.56 -1.39
N TYR A 34 7.98 -38.48 -1.32
CA TYR A 34 6.79 -38.32 -2.15
C TYR A 34 7.07 -38.38 -3.67
N PRO A 35 8.00 -37.58 -4.25
CA PRO A 35 8.26 -37.61 -5.68
C PRO A 35 8.78 -38.97 -6.16
N LEU A 36 9.56 -39.67 -5.33
CA LEU A 36 10.07 -41.01 -5.64
C LEU A 36 8.94 -42.05 -5.77
N PHE A 37 7.88 -41.91 -4.97
CA PHE A 37 6.75 -42.82 -5.01
C PHE A 37 5.86 -42.57 -6.25
N GLU A 38 5.63 -41.31 -6.61
CA GLU A 38 4.97 -40.96 -7.88
C GLU A 38 5.78 -41.43 -9.09
N GLU A 39 7.09 -41.26 -9.06
CA GLU A 39 7.99 -41.72 -10.12
C GLU A 39 7.90 -43.24 -10.27
N ALA A 40 7.95 -44.00 -9.17
CA ALA A 40 7.81 -45.45 -9.17
C ALA A 40 6.44 -45.92 -9.70
N LEU A 41 5.35 -45.22 -9.35
CA LEU A 41 4.01 -45.52 -9.89
C LEU A 41 3.94 -45.24 -11.40
N SER A 42 4.48 -44.09 -11.82
CA SER A 42 4.49 -43.68 -13.23
C SER A 42 5.35 -44.60 -14.11
N ALA A 43 6.49 -45.05 -13.60
CA ALA A 43 7.38 -45.99 -14.28
C ALA A 43 6.72 -47.35 -14.54
N ASN A 44 5.77 -47.75 -13.68
CA ASN A 44 5.00 -48.99 -13.82
C ASN A 44 3.67 -48.79 -14.58
N GLY A 45 3.44 -47.60 -15.17
CA GLY A 45 2.21 -47.28 -15.89
C GLY A 45 0.96 -47.21 -14.99
N LEU A 46 1.14 -47.15 -13.67
CA LEU A 46 0.05 -47.08 -12.70
C LEU A 46 -0.32 -45.62 -12.44
N ARG A 47 -1.58 -45.27 -12.73
CA ARG A 47 -2.16 -43.97 -12.35
C ARG A 47 -2.64 -44.05 -10.90
N GLY A 48 -1.81 -43.61 -9.97
CA GLY A 48 -2.13 -43.57 -8.54
C GLY A 48 -1.35 -42.48 -7.80
N TYR A 49 -1.72 -42.22 -6.56
CA TYR A 49 -1.00 -41.28 -5.67
C TYR A 49 -0.94 -41.85 -4.26
N ALA A 50 0.12 -41.50 -3.51
CA ALA A 50 0.23 -41.84 -2.10
C ALA A 50 -0.45 -40.77 -1.24
N TYR A 51 -1.40 -41.18 -0.39
CA TYR A 51 -2.07 -40.27 0.54
C TYR A 51 -1.51 -40.42 1.96
N HIS A 52 -1.04 -39.31 2.52
CA HIS A 52 -0.72 -39.16 3.94
C HIS A 52 -0.89 -37.67 4.28
N PRO A 53 -1.50 -37.30 5.42
CA PRO A 53 -1.71 -35.88 5.76
C PRO A 53 -0.42 -35.05 5.74
N ARG A 54 0.72 -35.63 6.10
CA ARG A 54 2.04 -34.96 6.03
C ARG A 54 2.60 -34.79 4.61
N TYR A 55 2.15 -35.58 3.63
CA TYR A 55 2.57 -35.37 2.24
C TYR A 55 2.03 -34.06 1.67
N GLU A 56 0.83 -33.64 2.10
CA GLU A 56 0.26 -32.35 1.68
C GLU A 56 1.14 -31.18 2.11
N PHE A 57 1.62 -31.19 3.36
CA PHE A 57 2.54 -30.17 3.88
C PHE A 57 3.91 -30.20 3.18
N GLY A 58 4.48 -31.39 2.97
CA GLY A 58 5.76 -31.53 2.24
C GLY A 58 5.69 -31.03 0.80
N GLN A 59 4.57 -31.27 0.09
CA GLN A 59 4.37 -30.76 -1.26
C GLN A 59 4.30 -29.23 -1.30
N ILE A 60 3.62 -28.60 -0.34
CA ILE A 60 3.54 -27.14 -0.24
C ILE A 60 4.94 -26.56 -0.05
N ASP A 61 5.71 -27.09 0.91
CA ASP A 61 7.04 -26.56 1.22
C ASP A 61 8.05 -26.69 0.07
N THR A 62 7.97 -27.73 -0.77
CA THR A 62 8.82 -27.83 -1.97
C THR A 62 8.54 -26.77 -3.02
N LYS A 63 7.26 -26.50 -3.29
CA LYS A 63 6.83 -25.60 -4.36
C LYS A 63 6.83 -24.15 -3.90
N LEU A 64 6.74 -23.92 -2.59
CA LEU A 64 6.62 -22.62 -1.98
C LEU A 64 7.68 -21.60 -2.43
N PRO A 65 9.01 -21.84 -2.33
CA PRO A 65 10.00 -20.81 -2.66
C PRO A 65 9.90 -20.34 -4.12
N HIS A 66 9.67 -21.27 -5.06
CA HIS A 66 9.49 -20.94 -6.47
C HIS A 66 8.20 -20.14 -6.70
N MET A 67 7.07 -20.62 -6.15
CA MET A 67 5.79 -19.92 -6.27
C MET A 67 5.82 -18.54 -5.62
N SER A 68 6.44 -18.42 -4.45
CA SER A 68 6.61 -17.16 -3.74
C SER A 68 7.41 -16.15 -4.55
N LEU A 69 8.52 -16.58 -5.15
CA LEU A 69 9.33 -15.70 -6.00
C LEU A 69 8.55 -15.22 -7.23
N VAL A 70 7.90 -16.14 -7.95
CA VAL A 70 7.10 -15.78 -9.14
C VAL A 70 5.97 -14.82 -8.76
N ASN A 71 5.24 -15.11 -7.68
CA ASN A 71 4.15 -14.25 -7.21
C ASN A 71 4.64 -12.86 -6.78
N LEU A 72 5.79 -12.79 -6.10
CA LEU A 72 6.38 -11.51 -5.70
C LEU A 72 6.81 -10.68 -6.92
N LEU A 73 7.40 -11.33 -7.94
CA LEU A 73 7.78 -10.67 -9.20
C LEU A 73 6.58 -10.20 -10.00
N VAL A 74 5.52 -11.02 -10.10
CA VAL A 74 4.27 -10.64 -10.76
C VAL A 74 3.62 -9.45 -10.04
N ALA A 75 3.58 -9.48 -8.71
CA ALA A 75 3.03 -8.38 -7.92
C ALA A 75 3.88 -7.10 -8.06
N ALA A 76 5.20 -7.19 -8.01
CA ALA A 76 6.10 -6.07 -8.25
C ALA A 76 5.95 -5.50 -9.67
N GLY A 77 5.79 -6.37 -10.68
CA GLY A 77 5.51 -5.97 -12.06
C GLY A 77 4.17 -5.25 -12.20
N ALA A 78 3.13 -5.72 -11.53
CA ALA A 78 1.82 -5.07 -11.50
C ALA A 78 1.89 -3.69 -10.81
N ILE A 79 2.68 -3.56 -9.74
CA ILE A 79 2.92 -2.27 -9.08
C ILE A 79 3.68 -1.31 -10.00
N ALA A 80 4.74 -1.79 -10.66
CA ALA A 80 5.48 -0.97 -11.62
C ALA A 80 4.59 -0.51 -12.78
N ALA A 81 3.75 -1.39 -13.32
CA ALA A 81 2.83 -1.07 -14.40
C ALA A 81 1.75 -0.06 -13.97
N SER A 82 1.12 -0.27 -12.80
CA SER A 82 0.10 0.63 -12.28
C SER A 82 0.68 2.01 -11.92
N THR A 83 1.80 2.07 -11.18
CA THR A 83 2.44 3.35 -10.85
C THR A 83 2.95 4.09 -12.07
N SER A 84 3.49 3.40 -13.07
CA SER A 84 3.94 4.03 -14.32
C SER A 84 2.78 4.55 -15.18
N LEU A 85 1.56 4.05 -14.98
CA LEU A 85 0.37 4.53 -15.69
C LEU A 85 -0.16 5.84 -15.06
N PHE A 86 -0.11 5.95 -13.73
CA PHE A 86 -0.69 7.08 -13.00
C PHE A 86 0.30 8.19 -12.64
N LEU A 87 1.59 7.89 -12.48
CA LEU A 87 2.61 8.85 -12.04
C LEU A 87 3.69 9.10 -13.11
N PRO A 88 4.38 10.26 -13.06
CA PRO A 88 5.55 10.53 -13.88
C PRO A 88 6.61 9.43 -13.74
N PRO A 89 7.34 9.09 -14.83
CA PRO A 89 8.23 7.91 -14.86
C PRO A 89 9.34 7.96 -13.81
N VAL A 90 9.82 9.16 -13.47
CA VAL A 90 10.85 9.35 -12.44
C VAL A 90 10.34 9.01 -11.04
N ILE A 91 9.10 9.40 -10.73
CA ILE A 91 8.46 9.10 -9.44
C ILE A 91 8.16 7.59 -9.39
N ALA A 92 7.52 7.05 -10.44
CA ALA A 92 7.20 5.63 -10.53
C ALA A 92 8.44 4.74 -10.35
N PHE A 93 9.54 5.04 -11.03
CA PHE A 93 10.79 4.29 -10.89
C PHE A 93 11.37 4.35 -9.46
N THR A 94 11.34 5.54 -8.83
CA THR A 94 11.81 5.72 -7.45
C THR A 94 10.94 4.94 -6.46
N LEU A 95 9.62 4.89 -6.67
CA LEU A 95 8.69 4.12 -5.85
C LEU A 95 9.00 2.62 -5.93
N VAL A 96 9.16 2.07 -7.14
CA VAL A 96 9.46 0.65 -7.32
C VAL A 96 10.79 0.26 -6.67
N LEU A 97 11.82 1.12 -6.79
CA LEU A 97 13.11 0.90 -6.12
C LEU A 97 12.97 0.87 -4.59
N ILE A 98 12.22 1.80 -4.01
CA ILE A 98 12.02 1.86 -2.56
C ILE A 98 11.24 0.67 -2.06
N VAL A 99 10.12 0.34 -2.71
CA VAL A 99 9.30 -0.83 -2.36
C VAL A 99 10.13 -2.11 -2.43
N GLY A 100 10.88 -2.32 -3.51
CA GLY A 100 11.77 -3.47 -3.63
C GLY A 100 12.87 -3.50 -2.55
N SER A 101 13.43 -2.35 -2.18
CA SER A 101 14.43 -2.27 -1.10
C SER A 101 13.86 -2.67 0.27
N ILE A 102 12.61 -2.29 0.55
CA ILE A 102 11.91 -2.64 1.80
C ILE A 102 11.69 -4.15 1.88
N ASP A 103 11.27 -4.79 0.79
CA ASP A 103 11.09 -6.24 0.77
C ASP A 103 12.42 -6.99 0.92
N VAL A 104 13.51 -6.51 0.29
CA VAL A 104 14.85 -7.07 0.49
C VAL A 104 15.30 -6.93 1.95
N LEU A 105 15.05 -5.79 2.59
CA LEU A 105 15.32 -5.57 4.01
C LEU A 105 14.50 -6.53 4.88
N LEU A 106 13.23 -6.77 4.55
CA LEU A 106 12.37 -7.70 5.29
C LEU A 106 12.81 -9.15 5.13
N VAL A 107 13.26 -9.57 3.95
CA VAL A 107 13.92 -10.87 3.75
C VAL A 107 15.21 -10.95 4.59
N GLY A 108 15.95 -9.85 4.73
CA GLY A 108 17.08 -9.75 5.65
C GLY A 108 16.67 -9.99 7.11
N VAL A 109 15.56 -9.40 7.56
CA VAL A 109 15.00 -9.63 8.90
C VAL A 109 14.58 -11.09 9.08
N LEU A 110 13.96 -11.71 8.08
CA LEU A 110 13.58 -13.12 8.09
C LEU A 110 14.81 -14.03 8.34
N ILE A 111 15.89 -13.78 7.61
CA ILE A 111 17.15 -14.53 7.74
C ILE A 111 17.78 -14.29 9.11
N LEU A 112 17.84 -13.04 9.58
CA LEU A 112 18.43 -12.67 10.87
C LEU A 112 17.64 -13.26 12.05
N ALA A 113 16.33 -13.38 11.92
CA ALA A 113 15.48 -14.02 12.91
C ALA A 113 15.59 -15.56 12.90
N GLY A 114 16.36 -16.16 11.98
CA GLY A 114 16.49 -17.61 11.85
C GLY A 114 15.20 -18.29 11.39
N LEU A 115 14.30 -17.54 10.75
CA LEU A 115 13.01 -18.03 10.30
C LEU A 115 13.13 -18.62 8.88
N ARG A 116 12.43 -19.72 8.63
CA ARG A 116 12.35 -20.33 7.29
C ARG A 116 11.26 -19.65 6.46
N LEU A 117 11.48 -19.61 5.15
CA LEU A 117 10.45 -19.19 4.20
C LEU A 117 9.34 -20.25 4.18
N ASN A 118 8.22 -19.91 4.84
CA ASN A 118 6.99 -20.68 4.92
C ASN A 118 5.80 -19.85 4.40
N ALA A 119 4.63 -20.48 4.27
CA ALA A 119 3.44 -19.82 3.73
C ALA A 119 3.07 -18.53 4.49
N ILE A 120 3.26 -18.50 5.81
CA ILE A 120 2.95 -17.34 6.65
C ILE A 120 3.92 -16.18 6.37
N THR A 121 5.23 -16.46 6.35
CA THR A 121 6.26 -15.46 6.05
C THR A 121 6.14 -14.92 4.63
N PHE A 122 5.71 -15.76 3.68
CA PHE A 122 5.41 -15.34 2.31
C PHE A 122 4.22 -14.40 2.26
N VAL A 123 3.12 -14.71 2.95
CA VAL A 123 1.98 -13.79 3.04
C VAL A 123 2.42 -12.46 3.65
N THR A 124 3.29 -12.47 4.66
CA THR A 124 3.81 -11.22 5.23
C THR A 124 4.70 -10.43 4.25
N LEU A 125 5.45 -11.08 3.37
CA LEU A 125 6.17 -10.41 2.28
C LEU A 125 5.19 -9.72 1.31
N LEU A 126 4.05 -10.35 0.99
CA LEU A 126 3.02 -9.70 0.16
C LEU A 126 2.36 -8.52 0.87
N VAL A 127 2.10 -8.63 2.18
CA VAL A 127 1.59 -7.53 3.00
C VAL A 127 2.60 -6.37 3.03
N SER A 128 3.90 -6.67 3.08
CA SER A 128 4.97 -5.68 2.98
C SER A 128 4.94 -4.92 1.68
N LEU A 129 4.85 -5.64 0.56
CA LEU A 129 4.73 -5.03 -0.76
C LEU A 129 3.54 -4.06 -0.83
N ALA A 130 2.38 -4.44 -0.27
CA ALA A 130 1.17 -3.61 -0.23
C ALA A 130 1.31 -2.37 0.67
N LEU A 131 1.80 -2.52 1.92
CA LEU A 131 1.98 -1.39 2.83
C LEU A 131 3.06 -0.42 2.34
N ALA A 132 4.14 -0.95 1.78
CA ALA A 132 5.23 -0.15 1.23
C ALA A 132 4.75 0.69 0.04
N ILE A 133 3.97 0.13 -0.88
CA ILE A 133 3.43 0.89 -2.01
C ILE A 133 2.39 1.91 -1.58
N ASP A 134 1.51 1.61 -0.62
CA ASP A 134 0.51 2.55 -0.14
C ASP A 134 1.16 3.81 0.46
N TYR A 135 2.09 3.63 1.39
CA TYR A 135 2.78 4.77 2.03
C TYR A 135 3.58 5.58 1.01
N SER A 136 4.25 4.89 0.09
CA SER A 136 5.12 5.55 -0.90
C SER A 136 4.29 6.27 -1.98
N CYS A 137 3.22 5.66 -2.48
CA CYS A 137 2.36 6.21 -3.52
C CYS A 137 1.64 7.47 -3.04
N HIS A 138 1.10 7.47 -1.81
CA HIS A 138 0.47 8.66 -1.24
C HIS A 138 1.44 9.86 -1.18
N ILE A 139 2.70 9.62 -0.80
CA ILE A 139 3.74 10.66 -0.77
C ILE A 139 4.14 11.08 -2.19
N GLY A 140 4.35 10.13 -3.09
CA GLY A 140 4.73 10.40 -4.48
C GLY A 140 3.68 11.21 -5.23
N HIS A 141 2.40 10.90 -5.03
CA HIS A 141 1.29 11.63 -5.60
C HIS A 141 1.10 13.02 -4.96
N ALA A 142 1.25 13.13 -3.64
CA ALA A 142 1.24 14.43 -2.97
C ALA A 142 2.40 15.33 -3.44
N TYR A 143 3.56 14.76 -3.75
CA TYR A 143 4.69 15.49 -4.35
C TYR A 143 4.38 16.00 -5.77
N GLU A 144 3.66 15.19 -6.56
CA GLU A 144 3.20 15.59 -7.89
C GLU A 144 2.22 16.77 -7.81
N MET A 145 1.25 16.70 -6.88
CA MET A 145 0.24 17.73 -6.66
C MET A 145 0.75 19.01 -5.96
N ALA A 146 1.97 19.01 -5.43
CA ALA A 146 2.54 20.17 -4.74
C ALA A 146 2.84 21.31 -5.72
N ASP A 147 2.42 22.53 -5.38
CA ASP A 147 2.50 23.72 -6.23
C ASP A 147 3.76 24.57 -5.92
N GLU A 148 4.89 23.90 -5.67
CA GLU A 148 6.15 24.56 -5.30
C GLU A 148 7.23 24.48 -6.41
N LEU A 149 8.04 25.53 -6.54
CA LEU A 149 9.08 25.66 -7.58
C LEU A 149 10.36 24.87 -7.26
N ARG A 150 10.62 24.58 -5.98
CA ARG A 150 11.81 23.86 -5.52
C ARG A 150 11.44 22.46 -5.05
N ARG A 151 12.26 21.47 -5.42
CA ARG A 151 12.09 20.06 -5.01
C ARG A 151 11.94 19.91 -3.49
N ARG A 152 12.74 20.65 -2.71
CA ARG A 152 12.71 20.60 -1.24
C ARG A 152 11.39 21.11 -0.67
N ASP A 153 10.86 22.18 -1.24
CA ASP A 153 9.61 22.79 -0.78
C ASP A 153 8.42 21.91 -1.19
N LYS A 154 8.45 21.31 -2.39
CA LYS A 154 7.47 20.27 -2.80
C LYS A 154 7.45 19.09 -1.84
N VAL A 155 8.61 18.54 -1.48
CA VAL A 155 8.69 17.44 -0.51
C VAL A 155 8.12 17.84 0.85
N ARG A 156 8.40 19.07 1.30
CA ARG A 156 7.87 19.59 2.57
C ARG A 156 6.35 19.73 2.56
N GLU A 157 5.78 20.23 1.46
CA GLU A 157 4.32 20.33 1.30
C GLU A 157 3.67 18.94 1.22
N ALA A 158 4.25 18.03 0.44
CA ALA A 158 3.78 16.65 0.33
C ALA A 158 3.77 15.96 1.70
N LEU A 159 4.88 16.03 2.44
CA LEU A 159 4.97 15.39 3.76
C LEU A 159 4.06 16.07 4.79
N GLY A 160 3.88 17.40 4.70
CA GLY A 160 2.97 18.16 5.55
C GLY A 160 1.49 17.85 5.30
N SER A 161 1.12 17.47 4.07
CA SER A 161 -0.26 17.17 3.71
C SER A 161 -0.65 15.72 4.00
N VAL A 162 0.19 14.74 3.68
CA VAL A 162 -0.16 13.30 3.84
C VAL A 162 0.59 12.59 4.97
N GLY A 163 1.70 13.12 5.47
CA GLY A 163 2.57 12.40 6.41
C GLY A 163 1.92 12.04 7.74
N VAL A 164 1.11 12.94 8.32
CA VAL A 164 0.39 12.67 9.59
C VAL A 164 -0.66 11.57 9.40
N SER A 165 -1.34 11.55 8.25
CA SER A 165 -2.31 10.51 7.91
C SER A 165 -1.65 9.13 7.84
N ILE A 166 -0.50 9.05 7.15
CA ILE A 166 0.29 7.82 7.01
C ILE A 166 0.79 7.31 8.36
N LEU A 167 1.34 8.21 9.20
CA LEU A 167 1.80 7.82 10.55
C LEU A 167 0.67 7.29 11.41
N ASN A 168 -0.50 7.93 11.38
CA ASN A 168 -1.66 7.47 12.14
C ASN A 168 -2.14 6.10 11.63
N GLY A 169 -2.18 5.91 10.30
CA GLY A 169 -2.50 4.61 9.68
C GLY A 169 -1.53 3.50 10.12
N GLY A 170 -0.23 3.78 10.05
CA GLY A 170 0.82 2.85 10.48
C GLY A 170 0.76 2.53 11.97
N LEU A 171 0.59 3.54 12.83
CA LEU A 171 0.45 3.37 14.28
C LEU A 171 -0.78 2.55 14.65
N SER A 172 -1.92 2.77 13.98
CA SER A 172 -3.12 1.98 14.23
C SER A 172 -2.92 0.49 13.90
N THR A 173 -2.15 0.20 12.85
CA THR A 173 -1.80 -1.17 12.44
C THR A 173 -0.78 -1.81 13.39
N LEU A 174 0.18 -1.04 13.90
CA LEU A 174 1.10 -1.48 14.95
C LEU A 174 0.33 -1.84 16.22
N LEU A 175 -0.61 -1.00 16.65
CA LEU A 175 -1.46 -1.29 17.81
C LEU A 175 -2.34 -2.53 17.59
N GLY A 176 -2.89 -2.70 16.38
CA GLY A 176 -3.67 -3.89 16.03
C GLY A 176 -2.85 -5.18 16.08
N THR A 177 -1.61 -5.13 15.62
CA THR A 177 -0.70 -6.29 15.60
C THR A 177 -0.04 -6.55 16.96
N ALA A 178 0.04 -5.54 17.85
CA ALA A 178 0.62 -5.67 19.18
C ALA A 178 0.00 -6.79 20.01
N PHE A 179 -1.32 -7.03 19.89
CA PHE A 179 -1.99 -8.10 20.63
C PHE A 179 -1.51 -9.51 20.25
N LEU A 180 -0.99 -9.70 19.04
CA LEU A 180 -0.45 -10.99 18.61
C LEU A 180 0.85 -11.35 19.33
N SER A 181 1.57 -10.36 19.89
CA SER A 181 2.80 -10.59 20.65
C SER A 181 2.60 -11.44 21.91
N VAL A 182 1.40 -11.39 22.51
CA VAL A 182 1.05 -12.11 23.75
C VAL A 182 0.71 -13.59 23.47
N SER A 183 0.63 -13.97 22.20
CA SER A 183 0.25 -15.33 21.83
C SER A 183 1.36 -16.36 22.12
N ARG A 184 0.96 -17.53 22.63
CA ARG A 184 1.86 -18.67 22.88
C ARG A 184 2.20 -19.46 21.61
N SER A 185 1.47 -19.26 20.51
CA SER A 185 1.70 -19.98 19.26
C SER A 185 2.90 -19.42 18.51
N THR A 186 3.78 -20.30 18.05
CA THR A 186 4.92 -19.95 17.19
C THR A 186 4.48 -19.25 15.91
N ILE A 187 3.35 -19.68 15.32
CA ILE A 187 2.80 -19.07 14.10
C ILE A 187 2.47 -17.59 14.33
N PHE A 188 1.77 -17.28 15.43
CA PHE A 188 1.38 -15.92 15.75
C PHE A 188 2.57 -15.04 16.13
N ARG A 189 3.58 -15.59 16.81
CA ARG A 189 4.82 -14.86 17.13
C ARG A 189 5.63 -14.54 15.87
N THR A 190 5.75 -15.49 14.94
CA THR A 190 6.42 -15.26 13.65
C THR A 190 5.68 -14.20 12.84
N PHE A 191 4.36 -14.31 12.74
CA PHE A 191 3.54 -13.32 12.04
C PHE A 191 3.64 -11.93 12.68
N PHE A 192 3.60 -11.84 14.00
CA PHE A 192 3.82 -10.59 14.74
C PHE A 192 5.16 -9.96 14.40
N LEU A 193 6.27 -10.70 14.53
CA LEU A 193 7.60 -10.17 14.26
C LEU A 193 7.73 -9.66 12.83
N MET A 194 7.20 -10.42 11.87
CA MET A 194 7.29 -10.08 10.45
C MET A 194 6.46 -8.83 10.14
N VAL A 195 5.17 -8.79 10.53
CA VAL A 195 4.29 -7.64 10.25
C VAL A 195 4.73 -6.39 10.99
N TRP A 196 5.17 -6.52 12.24
CA TRP A 196 5.72 -5.39 13.00
C TRP A 196 6.95 -4.80 12.32
N SER A 197 7.88 -5.66 11.89
CA SER A 197 9.09 -5.25 11.16
C SER A 197 8.73 -4.59 9.83
N THR A 198 7.78 -5.16 9.09
CA THR A 198 7.24 -4.59 7.85
C THR A 198 6.75 -3.16 8.05
N ILE A 199 5.89 -2.90 9.04
CA ILE A 199 5.31 -1.57 9.25
C ILE A 199 6.41 -0.56 9.62
N VAL A 200 7.33 -0.95 10.51
CA VAL A 200 8.45 -0.08 10.92
C VAL A 200 9.37 0.23 9.73
N LEU A 201 9.74 -0.78 8.95
CA LEU A 201 10.60 -0.60 7.77
C LEU A 201 9.90 0.24 6.69
N ALA A 202 8.62 -0.02 6.43
CA ALA A 202 7.84 0.71 5.43
C ALA A 202 7.63 2.18 5.82
N LEU A 203 7.32 2.47 7.09
CA LEU A 203 7.23 3.85 7.58
C LEU A 203 8.59 4.54 7.53
N LEU A 204 9.66 3.89 8.00
CA LEU A 204 10.99 4.48 8.02
C LEU A 204 11.47 4.77 6.58
N ALA A 205 11.50 3.77 5.71
CA ALA A 205 11.99 3.94 4.34
C ALA A 205 11.04 4.80 3.49
N GLY A 206 9.72 4.59 3.58
CA GLY A 206 8.72 5.32 2.82
C GLY A 206 8.60 6.80 3.23
N MET A 207 8.80 7.14 4.51
CA MET A 207 8.70 8.54 4.96
C MET A 207 10.04 9.28 5.05
N THR A 208 11.18 8.59 5.04
CA THR A 208 12.49 9.26 5.12
C THR A 208 13.29 9.12 3.83
N VAL A 209 13.50 7.89 3.34
CA VAL A 209 14.36 7.61 2.19
C VAL A 209 13.70 8.07 0.90
N LEU A 210 12.39 7.83 0.74
CA LEU A 210 11.66 8.27 -0.46
C LEU A 210 11.61 9.80 -0.60
N PRO A 211 11.19 10.60 0.40
CA PRO A 211 11.31 12.06 0.36
C PRO A 211 12.72 12.56 0.09
N ALA A 212 13.75 11.92 0.67
CA ALA A 212 15.14 12.28 0.40
C ALA A 212 15.52 12.07 -1.06
N LEU A 213 15.15 10.94 -1.66
CA LEU A 213 15.37 10.66 -3.08
C LEU A 213 14.58 11.61 -3.98
N LEU A 214 13.32 11.88 -3.68
CA LEU A 214 12.49 12.85 -4.41
C LEU A 214 13.06 14.28 -4.31
N SER A 215 13.69 14.64 -3.19
CA SER A 215 14.33 15.95 -3.06
C SER A 215 15.52 16.13 -4.01
N ILE A 216 16.18 15.03 -4.40
CA ILE A 216 17.35 15.02 -5.29
C ILE A 216 16.91 14.85 -6.74
N ALA A 217 16.05 13.88 -7.03
CA ALA A 217 15.73 13.42 -8.39
C ALA A 217 14.29 13.72 -8.83
N GLY A 218 13.44 14.30 -7.96
CA GLY A 218 12.02 14.52 -8.26
C GLY A 218 11.79 15.43 -9.48
N PRO A 219 10.75 15.18 -10.28
CA PRO A 219 10.43 16.05 -11.40
C PRO A 219 10.10 17.46 -10.90
N LEU A 220 10.60 18.46 -11.62
CA LEU A 220 10.23 19.86 -11.47
C LEU A 220 9.19 20.13 -12.54
N ILE A 221 7.93 19.80 -12.25
CA ILE A 221 6.83 20.16 -13.13
C ILE A 221 6.57 21.66 -12.92
N PRO A 222 6.49 22.48 -13.99
CA PRO A 222 6.10 23.88 -13.85
C PRO A 222 4.73 23.95 -13.18
N PRO A 223 4.53 24.84 -12.20
CA PRO A 223 3.25 24.94 -11.51
C PRO A 223 2.16 25.16 -12.56
N HIS A 224 1.20 24.23 -12.60
CA HIS A 224 -0.10 24.55 -13.17
C HIS A 224 -0.61 25.70 -12.31
N VAL A 225 -1.01 26.83 -12.90
CA VAL A 225 -1.58 27.92 -12.10
C VAL A 225 -2.90 27.41 -11.50
N SER A 226 -2.81 26.78 -10.34
CA SER A 226 -3.94 26.32 -9.55
C SER A 226 -4.56 27.56 -8.89
N PRO A 227 -5.88 27.80 -9.03
CA PRO A 227 -6.55 28.99 -8.48
C PRO A 227 -6.46 29.11 -6.94
N LYS A 228 -5.97 28.06 -6.27
CA LYS A 228 -5.67 28.03 -4.83
C LYS A 228 -4.58 29.06 -4.45
N ARG A 229 -3.66 29.38 -5.36
CA ARG A 229 -2.60 30.40 -5.16
C ARG A 229 -3.17 31.82 -5.21
N ALA A 230 -4.03 32.11 -6.19
CA ALA A 230 -4.71 33.42 -6.30
C ALA A 230 -5.49 33.80 -5.03
N ARG A 231 -6.04 32.83 -4.30
CA ARG A 231 -6.73 33.06 -3.02
C ARG A 231 -5.81 33.31 -1.83
N ARG A 232 -4.58 32.77 -1.84
CA ARG A 232 -3.59 32.97 -0.76
C ARG A 232 -2.92 34.35 -0.87
N ASP A 233 -2.82 34.87 -2.09
CA ASP A 233 -2.11 36.11 -2.41
C ASP A 233 -2.99 37.36 -2.23
N GLY A 234 -4.26 37.19 -1.83
CA GLY A 234 -5.18 38.28 -1.50
C GLY A 234 -5.63 39.14 -2.69
N THR A 235 -5.20 38.83 -3.91
CA THR A 235 -5.62 39.51 -5.13
C THR A 235 -6.99 38.99 -5.57
N PRO A 236 -8.04 39.83 -5.61
CA PRO A 236 -9.30 39.44 -6.20
C PRO A 236 -9.04 39.10 -7.69
N PRO A 237 -9.65 38.04 -8.24
CA PRO A 237 -9.59 37.80 -9.67
C PRO A 237 -10.21 39.01 -10.37
N THR A 238 -9.41 39.74 -11.13
CA THR A 238 -9.88 40.79 -12.04
C THR A 238 -10.75 40.12 -13.11
N PRO A 239 -12.03 40.49 -13.24
CA PRO A 239 -12.87 39.94 -14.31
C PRO A 239 -12.41 40.55 -15.63
N GLY A 240 -11.62 39.82 -16.43
CA GLY A 240 -11.31 40.24 -17.80
C GLY A 240 -9.95 39.88 -18.39
N ASP A 241 -9.09 39.08 -17.75
CA ASP A 241 -7.82 38.67 -18.39
C ASP A 241 -7.95 37.27 -19.02
N ASP A 242 -8.44 37.27 -20.26
CA ASP A 242 -8.22 36.22 -21.25
C ASP A 242 -6.72 36.11 -21.53
N GLY A 243 -6.18 34.94 -21.23
CA GLY A 243 -4.77 34.76 -20.93
C GLY A 243 -3.80 35.09 -22.06
N TYR A 244 -2.68 35.71 -21.67
CA TYR A 244 -1.33 35.36 -22.11
C TYR A 244 -0.38 35.63 -20.93
N ALA A 245 0.24 34.58 -20.39
CA ALA A 245 1.26 34.68 -19.37
C ALA A 245 2.45 35.45 -19.94
N ASN A 246 2.81 36.58 -19.32
CA ASN A 246 4.01 37.33 -19.69
C ASN A 246 5.19 36.76 -18.88
N ASP A 247 6.15 36.20 -19.60
CA ASP A 247 7.40 35.68 -19.09
C ASP A 247 8.23 36.82 -18.47
N GLY A 248 8.18 36.92 -17.14
CA GLY A 248 8.97 37.87 -16.36
C GLY A 248 10.06 37.16 -15.57
N TYR A 249 11.26 37.04 -16.16
CA TYR A 249 12.49 36.83 -15.40
C TYR A 249 12.71 38.01 -14.45
N ALA A 250 12.37 37.84 -13.18
CA ALA A 250 12.78 38.74 -12.10
C ALA A 250 13.61 37.94 -11.08
N ASN A 251 14.89 37.93 -11.38
CA ASN A 251 15.98 37.66 -10.46
C ASN A 251 15.95 38.73 -9.37
N ASP A 252 15.94 38.36 -8.09
CA ASP A 252 16.37 39.16 -6.93
C ASP A 252 16.37 38.18 -5.74
N GLY A 253 17.44 37.94 -4.98
CA GLY A 253 18.48 38.86 -4.56
C GLY A 253 18.52 38.76 -3.04
N TYR A 254 19.60 38.23 -2.49
CA TYR A 254 19.85 38.24 -1.05
C TYR A 254 19.84 39.69 -0.56
N ALA A 255 18.99 40.02 0.42
CA ALA A 255 19.17 41.21 1.24
C ALA A 255 18.66 40.94 2.66
N ASN A 256 19.62 40.94 3.57
CA ASN A 256 19.47 40.92 5.01
C ASN A 256 19.24 42.36 5.53
N ASP A 257 18.93 42.46 6.82
CA ASP A 257 18.96 43.67 7.68
C ASP A 257 17.75 44.61 7.52
N GLY A 258 17.16 45.21 8.55
CA GLY A 258 17.49 45.31 9.97
C GLY A 258 16.45 46.20 10.67
N TYR A 259 16.55 46.24 12.00
CA TYR A 259 15.82 47.03 12.98
C TYR A 259 15.40 48.45 12.55
N ALA A 260 14.11 48.79 12.74
CA ALA A 260 13.68 50.16 13.04
C ALA A 260 12.33 50.18 13.78
N ASN A 261 12.36 50.94 14.86
CA ASN A 261 11.40 51.18 15.94
C ASN A 261 10.25 52.15 15.52
N GLY A 262 9.14 52.16 16.29
CA GLY A 262 8.27 53.34 16.36
C GLY A 262 6.78 53.08 16.59
N GLY A 263 6.36 53.02 17.84
CA GLY A 263 4.94 53.10 18.23
C GLY A 263 4.43 54.55 18.36
N HIS A 264 3.11 54.73 18.18
CA HIS A 264 2.21 55.78 18.72
C HIS A 264 0.82 55.52 18.08
N ALA A 265 -0.20 54.97 18.76
CA ALA A 265 -1.10 55.52 19.80
C ALA A 265 -2.24 56.45 19.28
N ASN A 266 -3.48 55.97 19.49
CA ASN A 266 -4.77 56.70 19.67
C ASN A 266 -5.40 57.41 18.43
N SER A 267 -6.72 57.52 18.24
CA SER A 267 -7.88 57.53 19.17
C SER A 267 -9.26 57.41 18.46
N HIS A 268 -10.15 56.63 19.09
CA HIS A 268 -11.58 56.87 19.38
C HIS A 268 -12.73 56.74 18.34
N PRO A 269 -13.96 56.38 18.83
CA PRO A 269 -15.03 55.72 18.09
C PRO A 269 -16.30 56.60 17.91
N HIS A 270 -17.22 56.17 17.05
CA HIS A 270 -18.60 56.68 17.06
C HIS A 270 -19.62 55.54 16.91
N ALA A 271 -20.48 55.44 17.92
CA ALA A 271 -21.73 54.69 17.90
C ALA A 271 -22.89 55.61 17.55
N ARG A 272 -23.92 55.10 16.85
CA ARG A 272 -25.34 55.09 17.31
C ARG A 272 -26.36 54.82 16.19
N HIS A 273 -27.45 54.19 16.65
CA HIS A 273 -28.83 54.15 16.13
C HIS A 273 -29.11 53.31 14.87
N MET A 274 -30.25 52.65 14.70
CA MET A 274 -31.30 52.00 15.51
C MET A 274 -32.42 51.64 14.51
N LEU A 275 -33.19 50.58 14.78
CA LEU A 275 -34.49 50.23 14.18
C LEU A 275 -34.56 49.77 12.71
N HIS A 276 -34.85 48.48 12.48
CA HIS A 276 -36.22 48.00 12.20
C HIS A 276 -36.21 46.49 11.89
N ALA A 277 -37.02 45.73 12.63
CA ALA A 277 -37.62 44.47 12.18
C ALA A 277 -39.10 44.74 11.87
N PRO A 278 -39.73 43.93 11.00
CA PRO A 278 -40.83 43.12 11.51
C PRO A 278 -40.90 41.69 10.92
N MET A 279 -41.56 40.82 11.69
CA MET A 279 -42.09 39.50 11.33
C MET A 279 -43.21 39.57 10.30
N ALA A 280 -43.37 38.53 9.45
CA ALA A 280 -44.53 37.60 9.48
C ALA A 280 -44.63 36.72 8.21
N ASP A 281 -44.78 35.41 8.44
CA ASP A 281 -45.55 34.35 7.75
C ASP A 281 -45.77 34.29 6.23
N GLY A 282 -45.54 33.09 5.68
CA GLY A 282 -45.97 32.69 4.35
C GLY A 282 -45.78 31.20 4.05
N ILE A 283 -46.87 30.46 4.13
CA ILE A 283 -47.04 29.01 3.96
C ILE A 283 -46.71 28.50 2.54
N GLY A 284 -45.98 27.37 2.48
CA GLY A 284 -46.27 26.23 1.61
C GLY A 284 -45.82 26.27 0.14
N ARG A 285 -44.86 25.40 -0.23
CA ARG A 285 -45.01 24.49 -1.37
C ARG A 285 -44.01 23.33 -1.38
N SER A 286 -44.58 22.14 -1.31
CA SER A 286 -44.05 20.83 -1.65
C SER A 286 -43.32 20.79 -3.01
N ARG A 287 -42.20 20.06 -3.08
CA ARG A 287 -41.83 19.17 -4.20
C ARG A 287 -40.71 18.19 -3.82
N SER A 288 -41.13 16.97 -3.52
CA SER A 288 -40.61 15.66 -4.00
C SER A 288 -39.11 15.46 -4.30
N MET A 289 -38.51 14.53 -3.54
CA MET A 289 -37.49 13.51 -3.85
C MET A 289 -37.52 12.92 -5.29
N PRO A 290 -36.52 12.13 -5.80
CA PRO A 290 -35.71 11.08 -5.11
C PRO A 290 -34.20 11.05 -5.50
N MET A 291 -33.23 10.50 -4.75
CA MET A 291 -33.02 9.17 -4.14
C MET A 291 -32.98 8.01 -5.15
N GLN A 292 -31.84 7.85 -5.84
CA GLN A 292 -31.48 6.64 -6.60
C GLN A 292 -30.41 5.85 -5.84
N LEU A 293 -30.81 4.77 -5.17
CA LEU A 293 -29.93 3.74 -4.62
C LEU A 293 -30.77 2.50 -4.27
N ALA A 294 -30.90 1.56 -5.22
CA ALA A 294 -31.14 0.12 -4.99
C ALA A 294 -31.55 -0.58 -6.29
N SER A 295 -30.66 -1.38 -6.89
CA SER A 295 -30.99 -2.51 -7.78
C SER A 295 -29.71 -3.16 -8.30
N LEU A 296 -29.09 -4.05 -7.52
CA LEU A 296 -28.27 -5.15 -8.06
C LEU A 296 -28.03 -6.20 -6.95
N ALA A 297 -29.05 -7.02 -6.73
CA ALA A 297 -28.96 -8.31 -6.06
C ALA A 297 -30.13 -9.17 -6.52
N ALA A 298 -29.92 -9.90 -7.61
CA ALA A 298 -30.58 -11.15 -7.98
C ALA A 298 -29.58 -11.95 -8.82
#